data_AF-A0A372Q4Y2-F1
#
_entry.id   AF-A0A372Q4Y2-F1
#
_cell.length_a   1.000
_cell.length_b   1.000
_cell.length_c   1.000
_cell.angle_alpha   90.00
_cell.angle_beta   90.00
_cell.angle_gamma   90.00
#
_symmetry.space_group_name_H-M   'P 1'
#
loop_
_entity.id
_entity.type
_entity.pdbx_description
1 polymer ?
#
loop_
_entity_poly.entity_id
_entity_poly.type
_entity_poly.pdbx_seq_one_letter_code
_entity_poly.pdbx_strand_id
1 'polypeptide(L)'
;MKGLYPKVLEELLIRRNSLKSCFAPLKNKKEELEKEISLAEARSEDVTDALKFEYSSVSFIIAYLDVKQFALKVYMNIFYSETGNSGSPFFLRALASRVISADQRNIKLIADLIRSKRFSIKYGDTDSLYLVCPEEYFWKCDEKYISEKISKEKYWEEMVGISMEAMSELQGEVNDFLREDNGSPYLKMAYKEVLFLVVFTGKKKYYGIPYTNKPNFNNKLFI
;
A
#
# COMPACT_ATOMS: atom_id res chain seq x y z
N MET A 1 2.67 31.70 -8.53
CA MET A 1 2.02 31.79 -7.20
C MET A 1 0.83 30.81 -7.19
N LYS A 2 0.69 29.93 -6.18
CA LYS A 2 -0.43 28.98 -6.10
C LYS A 2 -1.73 29.71 -5.69
N GLY A 3 -2.86 29.33 -6.28
CA GLY A 3 -4.20 29.81 -5.88
C GLY A 3 -4.61 29.31 -4.49
N LEU A 4 -5.70 29.86 -3.94
CA LEU A 4 -6.20 29.48 -2.60
C LEU A 4 -6.57 27.99 -2.51
N TYR A 5 -7.31 27.48 -3.50
CA TYR A 5 -7.75 26.08 -3.54
C TYR A 5 -6.58 25.07 -3.43
N PRO A 6 -5.54 25.11 -4.29
CA PRO A 6 -4.40 24.20 -4.15
C PRO A 6 -3.55 24.44 -2.89
N LYS A 7 -3.50 25.68 -2.35
CA LYS A 7 -2.81 25.95 -1.08
C LYS A 7 -3.46 25.23 0.10
N VAL A 8 -4.79 25.25 0.18
CA VAL A 8 -5.54 24.55 1.24
C VAL A 8 -5.33 23.03 1.13
N LEU A 9 -5.40 22.47 -0.08
CA LEU A 9 -5.14 21.04 -0.29
C LEU A 9 -3.71 20.63 0.08
N GLU A 10 -2.73 21.47 -0.23
CA GLU A 10 -1.33 21.24 0.14
C GLU A 10 -1.15 21.24 1.67
N GLU A 11 -1.77 22.19 2.38
CA GLU A 11 -1.72 22.22 3.84
C GLU A 11 -2.36 20.98 4.47
N LEU A 12 -3.52 20.55 3.96
CA LEU A 12 -4.19 19.32 4.41
C LEU A 12 -3.31 18.08 4.15
N LEU A 13 -2.66 18.02 2.98
CA LEU A 13 -1.74 16.94 2.64
C LEU A 13 -0.54 16.90 3.60
N ILE A 14 0.07 18.06 3.90
CA ILE A 14 1.20 18.16 4.85
C ILE A 14 0.77 17.67 6.23
N ARG A 15 -0.38 18.13 6.75
CA ARG A 15 -0.93 17.69 8.04
C ARG A 15 -1.16 16.18 8.06
N ARG A 16 -1.75 15.64 6.99
CA ARG A 16 -1.98 14.19 6.87
C ARG A 16 -0.68 13.40 6.83
N ASN A 17 0.33 13.88 6.10
CA ASN A 17 1.64 13.24 6.01
C ASN A 17 2.37 13.24 7.35
N SER A 18 2.26 14.33 8.12
CA SER A 18 2.81 14.41 9.49
C SER A 18 2.19 13.35 10.43
N LEU A 19 0.88 13.12 10.33
CA LEU A 19 0.27 12.00 11.06
C LEU A 19 0.78 10.65 10.56
N LYS A 20 0.93 10.49 9.24
CA LYS A 20 1.37 9.23 8.65
C LYS A 20 2.81 8.85 9.01
N SER A 21 3.71 9.83 9.17
CA SER A 21 5.09 9.57 9.58
C SER A 21 5.19 8.91 10.95
N CYS A 22 4.20 9.10 11.83
CA CYS A 22 4.17 8.45 13.14
C CYS A 22 3.84 6.96 13.08
N PHE A 23 3.27 6.42 11.99
CA PHE A 23 2.85 5.02 11.94
C PHE A 23 4.01 4.04 11.92
N ALA A 24 5.05 4.31 11.15
CA ALA A 24 6.17 3.36 11.01
C ALA A 24 6.79 2.97 12.36
N PRO A 25 7.22 3.91 13.23
CA PRO A 25 7.78 3.55 14.53
C PRO A 25 6.75 2.87 15.44
N LEU A 26 5.48 3.30 15.43
CA LEU A 26 4.43 2.71 16.26
C LEU A 26 4.08 1.28 15.84
N LYS A 27 4.03 1.00 14.53
CA LYS A 27 3.78 -0.35 14.00
C LYS A 27 4.92 -1.29 14.34
N ASN A 28 6.17 -0.84 14.21
CA ASN A 28 7.33 -1.63 14.62
C ASN A 28 7.27 -1.96 16.11
N LYS A 29 7.01 -0.95 16.95
CA LYS A 29 6.85 -1.15 18.39
C LYS A 29 5.71 -2.13 18.71
N LYS A 30 4.58 -2.03 18.00
CA LYS A 30 3.47 -2.97 18.17
C LYS A 30 3.87 -4.40 17.79
N GLU A 31 4.53 -4.60 16.65
CA GLU A 31 5.02 -5.92 16.22
C GLU A 31 6.05 -6.52 17.20
N GLU A 32 6.88 -5.70 17.83
CA GLU A 32 7.81 -6.13 18.89
C GLU A 32 7.05 -6.63 20.13
N LEU A 33 6.08 -5.84 20.61
CA LEU A 33 5.24 -6.21 21.75
C LEU A 33 4.42 -7.48 21.47
N GLU A 34 3.90 -7.66 20.25
CA GLU A 34 3.18 -8.88 19.84
C GLU A 34 4.08 -10.12 19.92
N LYS A 35 5.37 -10.00 19.57
CA LYS A 35 6.35 -11.10 19.69
C LYS A 35 6.66 -11.42 21.14
N GLU A 36 6.86 -10.41 21.98
CA GLU A 36 7.12 -10.60 23.41
C GLU A 36 5.95 -11.30 24.10
N ILE A 37 4.72 -10.87 23.81
CA ILE A 37 3.50 -11.52 24.30
C ILE A 37 3.43 -12.98 23.82
N SER A 38 3.64 -13.23 22.52
CA SER A 38 3.62 -14.60 21.96
C SER A 38 4.68 -15.51 22.60
N LEU A 39 5.87 -14.96 22.92
CA LEU A 39 6.95 -15.70 23.58
C LEU A 39 6.63 -16.03 25.03
N ALA A 40 6.04 -15.10 25.78
CA ALA A 40 5.59 -15.34 27.15
C ALA A 40 4.50 -16.42 27.20
N GLU A 41 3.52 -16.33 26.30
CA GLU A 41 2.46 -17.33 26.16
C GLU A 41 3.02 -18.72 25.81
N ALA A 42 3.98 -18.80 24.88
CA ALA A 42 4.64 -20.07 24.53
C ALA A 42 5.44 -20.68 25.70
N ARG A 43 5.96 -19.85 26.60
CA ARG A 43 6.65 -20.28 27.82
C ARG A 43 5.69 -20.60 28.98
N SER A 44 4.39 -20.44 28.78
CA SER A 44 3.38 -20.53 29.86
C SER A 44 3.65 -19.55 31.02
N GLU A 45 4.31 -18.43 30.72
CA GLU A 45 4.54 -17.33 31.64
C GLU A 45 3.34 -16.36 31.57
N ASP A 46 2.92 -15.80 32.71
CA ASP A 46 1.86 -14.80 32.69
C ASP A 46 2.38 -13.49 32.10
N VAL A 47 1.64 -12.97 31.12
CA VAL A 47 1.97 -11.72 30.45
C VAL A 47 1.76 -10.58 31.46
N THR A 48 2.84 -9.89 31.81
CA THR A 48 2.80 -8.82 32.82
C THR A 48 1.78 -7.73 32.50
N ASP A 49 1.14 -7.17 33.52
CA ASP A 49 0.16 -6.08 33.36
C ASP A 49 0.77 -4.85 32.69
N ALA A 50 2.06 -4.58 32.94
CA ALA A 50 2.80 -3.51 32.28
C ALA A 50 2.87 -3.73 30.76
N LEU A 51 3.18 -4.94 30.32
CA LEU A 51 3.26 -5.30 28.89
C LEU A 51 1.89 -5.22 28.22
N LYS A 52 0.84 -5.73 28.87
CA LYS A 52 -0.57 -5.61 28.39
C LYS A 52 -0.99 -4.15 28.25
N PHE A 53 -0.66 -3.32 29.24
CA PHE A 53 -0.96 -1.89 29.23
C PHE A 53 -0.24 -1.16 28.11
N GLU A 54 1.05 -1.42 27.92
CA GLU A 54 1.84 -0.80 26.85
C GLU A 54 1.33 -1.20 25.46
N TYR A 55 1.06 -2.49 25.24
CA TYR A 55 0.44 -2.97 24.00
C TYR A 55 -0.91 -2.29 23.72
N SER A 56 -1.77 -2.17 24.75
CA SER A 56 -3.07 -1.52 24.64
C SER A 56 -2.95 -0.04 24.32
N SER A 57 -2.00 0.66 24.97
CA SER A 57 -1.71 2.07 24.75
C SER A 57 -1.20 2.33 23.32
N VAL A 58 -0.23 1.55 22.85
CA VAL A 58 0.29 1.66 21.47
C VAL A 58 -0.82 1.37 20.45
N SER A 59 -1.62 0.33 20.69
CA SER A 59 -2.75 -0.01 19.82
C SER A 59 -3.79 1.11 19.75
N PHE A 60 -4.10 1.73 20.89
CA PHE A 60 -5.01 2.88 20.97
C PHE A 60 -4.45 4.08 20.17
N ILE A 61 -3.18 4.43 20.36
CA ILE A 61 -2.55 5.54 19.63
C ILE A 61 -2.57 5.30 18.12
N ILE A 62 -2.27 4.08 17.66
CA ILE A 62 -2.35 3.72 16.24
C ILE A 62 -3.77 3.93 15.71
N ALA A 63 -4.79 3.40 16.39
CA ALA A 63 -6.18 3.56 15.98
C ALA A 63 -6.61 5.03 15.97
N TYR A 64 -6.22 5.80 16.98
CA TYR A 64 -6.51 7.23 17.07
C TYR A 64 -5.90 8.03 15.92
N LEU A 65 -4.63 7.78 15.59
CA LEU A 65 -3.96 8.42 14.47
C LEU A 65 -4.57 7.99 13.12
N ASP A 66 -5.01 6.74 13.01
CA ASP A 66 -5.63 6.22 11.80
C ASP A 66 -6.97 6.88 11.51
N VAL A 67 -7.80 7.08 12.53
CA VAL A 67 -9.05 7.85 12.41
C VAL A 67 -8.76 9.27 11.95
N LYS A 68 -7.75 9.95 12.52
CA LYS A 68 -7.39 11.32 12.12
C LYS A 68 -6.90 11.42 10.68
N GLN A 69 -5.99 10.54 10.24
CA GLN A 69 -5.49 10.58 8.87
C GLN A 69 -6.60 10.25 7.86
N PHE A 70 -7.54 9.36 8.23
CA PHE A 70 -8.67 9.00 7.39
C PHE A 70 -9.67 10.14 7.27
N ALA A 71 -9.97 10.83 8.37
CA ALA A 71 -10.81 12.04 8.34
C ALA A 71 -10.22 13.11 7.40
N LEU A 72 -8.91 13.36 7.47
CA LEU A 72 -8.24 14.28 6.53
C LEU A 72 -8.31 13.77 5.08
N LYS A 73 -8.13 12.47 4.84
CA LYS A 73 -8.27 11.87 3.49
C LYS A 73 -9.66 12.12 2.92
N VAL A 74 -10.69 11.80 3.70
CA VAL A 74 -12.10 12.00 3.28
C VAL A 74 -12.35 13.48 3.01
N TYR A 75 -11.90 14.35 3.91
CA TYR A 75 -12.06 15.79 3.74
C TYR A 75 -11.38 16.30 2.46
N MET A 76 -10.15 15.87 2.18
CA MET A 76 -9.45 16.20 0.93
C MET A 76 -10.20 15.69 -0.31
N ASN A 77 -10.75 14.47 -0.27
CA ASN A 77 -11.49 13.91 -1.39
C ASN A 77 -12.81 14.66 -1.66
N ILE A 78 -13.43 15.25 -0.63
CA ILE A 78 -14.63 16.08 -0.78
C ILE A 78 -14.35 17.31 -1.64
N PHE A 79 -13.18 17.97 -1.50
CA PHE A 79 -12.84 19.15 -2.30
C PHE A 79 -13.00 18.90 -3.80
N TYR A 80 -12.49 17.77 -4.28
CA TYR A 80 -12.60 17.39 -5.68
C TYR A 80 -14.06 17.09 -6.07
N SER A 81 -14.78 16.30 -5.27
CA SER A 81 -16.18 15.96 -5.52
C SER A 81 -17.09 17.20 -5.60
N GLU A 82 -16.86 18.20 -4.75
CA GLU A 82 -17.60 19.46 -4.73
C GLU A 82 -17.43 20.28 -6.01
N THR A 83 -16.31 20.12 -6.74
CA THR A 83 -16.15 20.77 -8.06
C THR A 83 -17.08 20.19 -9.12
N GLY A 84 -17.61 18.98 -8.91
CA GLY A 84 -18.63 18.37 -9.76
C GLY A 84 -20.07 18.66 -9.32
N ASN A 85 -20.27 19.19 -8.11
CA ASN A 85 -21.58 19.46 -7.53
C ASN A 85 -22.08 20.86 -7.93
N SER A 86 -23.14 20.94 -8.73
CA SER A 86 -23.68 22.22 -9.23
C SER A 86 -24.25 23.14 -8.14
N GLY A 87 -24.54 22.61 -6.95
CA GLY A 87 -24.95 23.42 -5.80
C GLY A 87 -23.78 24.00 -4.99
N SER A 88 -22.55 23.63 -5.31
CA SER A 88 -21.37 24.04 -4.55
C SER A 88 -20.85 25.40 -5.01
N PRO A 89 -20.39 26.28 -4.10
CA PRO A 89 -19.67 27.49 -4.49
C PRO A 89 -18.33 27.20 -5.18
N PHE A 90 -17.84 25.96 -5.09
CA PHE A 90 -16.63 25.49 -5.78
C PHE A 90 -16.91 24.78 -7.11
N PHE A 91 -18.16 24.82 -7.62
CA PHE A 91 -18.53 24.12 -8.84
C PHE A 91 -17.68 24.56 -10.03
N LEU A 92 -16.92 23.60 -10.57
CA LEU A 92 -16.09 23.78 -11.75
C LEU A 92 -15.95 22.44 -12.48
N ARG A 93 -16.95 22.10 -13.30
CA ARG A 93 -17.02 20.82 -14.04
C ARG A 93 -15.75 20.53 -14.86
N ALA A 94 -15.13 21.55 -15.43
CA ALA A 94 -13.90 21.41 -16.21
C ALA A 94 -12.73 20.92 -15.33
N LEU A 95 -12.63 21.39 -14.09
CA LEU A 95 -11.64 20.91 -13.13
C LEU A 95 -11.94 19.47 -12.73
N ALA A 96 -13.20 19.15 -12.42
CA ALA A 96 -13.61 17.79 -12.09
C ALA A 96 -13.22 16.79 -13.22
N SER A 97 -13.56 17.14 -14.46
CA SER A 97 -13.30 16.32 -15.64
C SER A 97 -11.79 16.16 -15.91
N ARG A 98 -11.01 17.24 -15.71
CA ARG A 98 -9.55 17.21 -15.89
C ARG A 98 -8.88 16.24 -14.93
N VAL A 99 -9.24 16.24 -13.66
CA VAL A 99 -8.68 15.32 -12.67
C VAL A 99 -8.95 13.86 -13.07
N ILE A 100 -10.20 13.50 -13.42
CA ILE A 100 -10.53 12.13 -13.88
C ILE A 100 -9.70 11.74 -15.10
N SER A 101 -9.63 12.64 -16.09
CA SER A 101 -8.89 12.36 -17.33
C SER A 101 -7.40 12.21 -17.09
N ALA A 102 -6.82 12.99 -16.17
CA ALA A 102 -5.42 12.92 -15.80
C ALA A 102 -5.12 11.60 -15.06
N ASP A 103 -5.97 11.20 -14.12
CA ASP A 103 -5.82 9.94 -13.39
C ASP A 103 -5.86 8.74 -14.35
N GLN A 104 -6.82 8.72 -15.28
CA GLN A 104 -6.92 7.67 -16.30
C GLN A 104 -5.71 7.65 -17.24
N ARG A 105 -5.21 8.82 -17.65
CA ARG A 105 -3.99 8.92 -18.46
C ARG A 105 -2.81 8.33 -17.69
N ASN A 106 -2.63 8.74 -16.43
CA ASN A 106 -1.48 8.36 -15.62
C ASN A 106 -1.45 6.85 -15.35
N ILE A 107 -2.58 6.24 -15.01
CA ILE A 107 -2.64 4.78 -14.81
C ILE A 107 -2.36 4.01 -16.11
N LYS A 108 -2.83 4.48 -17.27
CA LYS A 108 -2.49 3.85 -18.56
C LYS A 108 -1.01 3.98 -18.89
N LEU A 109 -0.44 5.16 -18.66
CA LEU A 109 0.97 5.46 -18.88
C LEU A 109 1.88 4.59 -17.99
N ILE A 110 1.52 4.43 -16.70
CA ILE A 110 2.20 3.49 -15.80
C ILE A 110 2.04 2.05 -16.28
N ALA A 111 0.83 1.65 -16.72
CA ALA A 111 0.59 0.31 -17.23
C ALA A 111 1.47 -0.02 -18.45
N ASP A 112 1.70 0.95 -19.34
CA ASP A 112 2.55 0.75 -20.51
C ASP A 112 4.04 0.67 -20.13
N LEU A 113 4.51 1.47 -19.16
CA LEU A 113 5.86 1.34 -18.58
C LEU A 113 6.09 -0.04 -17.94
N ILE A 114 5.11 -0.53 -17.20
CA ILE A 114 5.20 -1.85 -16.53
C ILE A 114 5.29 -2.96 -17.58
N ARG A 115 4.47 -2.89 -18.64
CA ARG A 115 4.52 -3.86 -19.74
C ARG A 115 5.85 -3.83 -20.50
N SER A 116 6.44 -2.64 -20.70
CA SER A 116 7.75 -2.54 -21.38
C SER A 116 8.88 -3.18 -20.55
N LYS A 117 8.73 -3.23 -19.23
CA LYS A 117 9.59 -3.96 -18.28
C LYS A 117 9.25 -5.44 -18.13
N ARG A 118 8.36 -5.98 -18.97
CA ARG A 118 7.88 -7.39 -18.99
C ARG A 118 7.05 -7.83 -17.78
N PHE A 119 6.72 -6.91 -16.87
CA PHE A 119 5.77 -7.21 -15.81
C PHE A 119 4.37 -7.36 -16.40
N SER A 120 3.63 -8.35 -15.91
CA SER A 120 2.24 -8.55 -16.30
C SER A 120 1.31 -7.82 -15.35
N ILE A 121 0.21 -7.28 -15.87
CA ILE A 121 -0.83 -6.62 -15.05
C ILE A 121 -1.96 -7.62 -14.85
N LYS A 122 -2.14 -8.10 -13.63
CA LYS A 122 -3.21 -9.04 -13.28
C LYS A 122 -4.55 -8.34 -13.11
N TYR A 123 -4.53 -7.18 -12.47
CA TYR A 123 -5.73 -6.40 -12.18
C TYR A 123 -5.37 -4.92 -12.05
N GLY A 124 -6.33 -4.03 -12.30
CA GLY A 124 -6.20 -2.60 -12.07
C GLY A 124 -7.54 -1.98 -11.69
N ASP A 125 -7.50 -0.98 -10.81
CA ASP A 125 -8.64 -0.11 -10.49
C ASP A 125 -8.25 1.36 -10.75
N THR A 126 -8.97 2.29 -10.14
CA THR A 126 -8.90 3.73 -10.38
C THR A 126 -7.50 4.31 -10.14
N ASP A 127 -6.79 3.83 -9.13
CA ASP A 127 -5.52 4.38 -8.64
C ASP A 127 -4.49 3.30 -8.29
N SER A 128 -4.71 2.06 -8.70
CA SER A 128 -3.87 0.92 -8.30
C SER A 128 -3.78 -0.17 -9.36
N LEU A 129 -2.66 -0.88 -9.36
CA LEU A 129 -2.38 -2.02 -10.24
C LEU A 129 -1.85 -3.19 -9.40
N TYR A 130 -2.36 -4.39 -9.67
CA TYR A 130 -1.79 -5.65 -9.18
C TYR A 130 -0.95 -6.26 -10.28
N LEU A 131 0.33 -6.43 -9.99
CA LEU A 131 1.36 -6.83 -10.94
C LEU A 131 1.78 -8.27 -10.67
N VAL A 132 2.34 -8.90 -11.70
CA VAL A 132 2.96 -10.23 -11.63
C VAL A 132 4.38 -10.08 -12.17
N CYS A 133 5.35 -10.52 -11.36
CA CYS A 133 6.75 -10.52 -11.76
C CYS A 133 6.96 -11.46 -12.96
N PRO A 134 7.90 -11.12 -13.85
CA PRO A 134 8.38 -12.05 -14.88
C PRO A 134 8.89 -13.36 -14.24
N GLU A 135 8.73 -14.48 -14.94
CA GLU A 135 9.12 -15.82 -14.44
C GLU A 135 10.62 -15.90 -14.13
N GLU A 136 11.43 -15.10 -14.82
CA GLU A 136 12.89 -15.04 -14.67
C GLU A 136 13.33 -14.67 -13.24
N TYR A 137 12.50 -13.96 -12.48
CA TYR A 137 12.76 -13.63 -11.09
C TYR A 137 12.77 -14.87 -10.18
N PHE A 138 12.04 -15.92 -10.56
CA PHE A 138 11.81 -17.09 -9.71
C PHE A 138 12.70 -18.28 -10.06
N TRP A 139 13.46 -18.27 -11.17
CA TRP A 139 14.26 -19.41 -11.63
C TRP A 139 15.12 -20.08 -10.54
N LYS A 140 15.83 -19.30 -9.73
CA LYS A 140 16.66 -19.85 -8.63
C LYS A 140 15.81 -20.49 -7.52
N CYS A 141 14.64 -19.92 -7.25
CA CYS A 141 13.70 -20.44 -6.27
C CYS A 141 13.10 -21.76 -6.78
N ASP A 142 12.67 -21.76 -8.04
CA ASP A 142 12.08 -22.90 -8.74
C ASP A 142 13.07 -24.07 -8.81
N GLU A 143 14.32 -23.80 -9.18
CA GLU A 143 15.38 -24.82 -9.25
C GLU A 143 15.60 -25.51 -7.90
N LYS A 144 15.67 -24.74 -6.80
CA LYS A 144 15.81 -25.30 -5.45
C LYS A 144 14.62 -26.19 -5.09
N TYR A 145 13.41 -25.77 -5.41
CA TYR A 145 12.19 -26.51 -5.08
C TYR A 145 12.06 -27.79 -5.91
N ILE A 146 12.29 -27.72 -7.23
CA ILE A 146 12.29 -28.88 -8.14
C ILE A 146 13.38 -29.89 -7.74
N SER A 147 14.52 -29.41 -7.28
CA SER A 147 15.60 -30.26 -6.76
C SER A 147 15.34 -30.81 -5.34
N GLU A 148 14.14 -30.61 -4.78
CA GLU A 148 13.72 -31.03 -3.43
C GLU A 148 14.64 -30.49 -2.30
N LYS A 149 15.37 -29.40 -2.54
CA LYS A 149 16.29 -28.80 -1.55
C LYS A 149 15.56 -27.96 -0.50
N ILE A 150 14.34 -27.52 -0.79
CA ILE A 150 13.52 -26.69 0.09
C ILE A 150 12.09 -27.24 0.16
N SER A 151 11.42 -27.01 1.29
CA SER A 151 10.01 -27.35 1.45
C SER A 151 9.11 -26.41 0.63
N LYS A 152 7.86 -26.82 0.42
CA LYS A 152 6.85 -26.02 -0.29
C LYS A 152 6.54 -24.69 0.41
N GLU A 153 6.47 -24.70 1.74
CA GLU A 153 6.32 -23.48 2.53
C GLU A 153 7.50 -22.55 2.34
N LYS A 154 8.73 -23.09 2.36
CA LYS A 154 9.93 -22.28 2.15
C LYS A 154 10.02 -21.69 0.74
N TYR A 155 9.59 -22.46 -0.25
CA TYR A 155 9.46 -21.98 -1.63
C TYR A 155 8.49 -20.81 -1.74
N TRP A 156 7.33 -20.88 -1.08
CA TRP A 156 6.37 -19.78 -1.06
C TRP A 156 6.91 -18.54 -0.35
N GLU A 157 7.62 -18.71 0.78
CA GLU A 157 8.32 -17.61 1.45
C GLU A 157 9.32 -16.91 0.53
N GLU A 158 10.15 -17.68 -0.18
CA GLU A 158 11.14 -17.13 -1.13
C GLU A 158 10.46 -16.39 -2.28
N MET A 159 9.40 -16.95 -2.90
CA MET A 159 8.66 -16.28 -3.97
C MET A 159 8.03 -14.95 -3.53
N VAL A 160 7.40 -14.92 -2.35
CA VAL A 160 6.82 -13.69 -1.81
C VAL A 160 7.95 -12.68 -1.55
N GLY A 161 9.06 -13.10 -0.96
CA GLY A 161 10.22 -12.24 -0.71
C GLY A 161 10.77 -11.61 -1.99
N ILE A 162 11.01 -12.41 -3.03
CA ILE A 162 11.48 -11.96 -4.35
C ILE A 162 10.49 -10.95 -4.94
N SER A 163 9.19 -11.22 -4.84
CA SER A 163 8.15 -10.32 -5.35
C SER A 163 8.16 -8.98 -4.62
N MET A 164 8.31 -8.98 -3.30
CA MET A 164 8.37 -7.75 -2.50
C MET A 164 9.58 -6.89 -2.87
N GLU A 165 10.74 -7.50 -3.05
CA GLU A 165 11.96 -6.81 -3.47
C GLU A 165 11.81 -6.19 -4.86
N ALA A 166 11.35 -6.99 -5.84
CA ALA A 166 11.11 -6.53 -7.21
C ALA A 166 10.10 -5.37 -7.28
N MET A 167 9.02 -5.43 -6.48
CA MET A 167 8.04 -4.35 -6.41
C MET A 167 8.61 -3.07 -5.79
N SER A 168 9.49 -3.19 -4.79
CA SER A 168 10.16 -2.05 -4.16
C SER A 168 11.09 -1.32 -5.14
N GLU A 169 11.85 -2.07 -5.95
CA GLU A 169 12.69 -1.51 -7.01
C GLU A 169 11.86 -0.81 -8.08
N LEU A 170 10.83 -1.51 -8.60
CA LEU A 170 9.93 -0.99 -9.63
C LEU A 170 9.20 0.29 -9.16
N GLN A 171 8.86 0.38 -7.87
CA GLN A 171 8.23 1.57 -7.29
C GLN A 171 9.12 2.82 -7.45
N GLY A 172 10.44 2.68 -7.24
CA GLY A 172 11.40 3.77 -7.43
C GLY A 172 11.37 4.29 -8.86
N GLU A 173 11.51 3.38 -9.82
CA GLU A 173 11.51 3.69 -11.25
C GLU A 173 10.20 4.33 -11.73
N VAL A 174 9.05 3.80 -11.28
CA VAL A 174 7.73 4.37 -11.61
C VAL A 174 7.60 5.80 -11.06
N ASN A 175 8.10 6.04 -9.84
CA ASN A 175 8.03 7.37 -9.23
C ASN A 175 9.01 8.37 -9.88
N ASP A 176 10.15 7.91 -10.37
CA ASP A 176 11.07 8.73 -11.16
C ASP A 176 10.44 9.11 -12.50
N PHE A 177 9.85 8.14 -13.20
CA PHE A 177 9.13 8.38 -14.45
C PHE A 177 7.94 9.34 -14.27
N LEU A 178 7.14 9.17 -13.22
CA LEU A 178 6.02 10.07 -12.93
C LEU A 178 6.48 11.49 -12.61
N ARG A 179 7.61 11.63 -11.90
CA ARG A 179 8.18 12.94 -11.58
C ARG A 179 8.66 13.66 -12.84
N GLU A 180 9.27 12.94 -13.77
CA GLU A 180 9.69 13.47 -15.08
C GLU A 180 8.49 13.88 -15.95
N ASP A 181 7.48 13.03 -16.08
CA ASP A 181 6.28 13.31 -16.90
C ASP A 181 5.43 14.47 -16.34
N ASN A 182 5.22 14.52 -15.02
CA ASN A 182 4.36 15.53 -14.39
C ASN A 182 5.12 16.80 -13.98
N GLY A 183 6.44 16.80 -14.03
CA GLY A 183 7.29 17.91 -13.57
C GLY A 183 7.16 18.22 -12.08
N SER A 184 6.56 17.33 -11.28
CA SER A 184 6.36 17.52 -9.84
C SER A 184 6.34 16.19 -9.09
N PRO A 185 6.71 16.17 -7.80
CA PRO A 185 6.75 14.94 -7.01
C PRO A 185 5.42 14.65 -6.31
N TYR A 186 4.31 15.34 -6.61
CA TYR A 186 3.05 15.15 -5.88
C TYR A 186 2.38 13.83 -6.21
N LEU A 187 2.44 13.39 -7.46
CA LEU A 187 1.92 12.11 -7.89
C LEU A 187 2.99 11.03 -7.70
N LYS A 188 2.67 10.03 -6.87
CA LYS A 188 3.56 8.90 -6.58
C LYS A 188 2.73 7.62 -6.44
N MET A 189 3.28 6.51 -6.91
CA MET A 189 2.80 5.17 -6.62
C MET A 189 3.45 4.64 -5.34
N ALA A 190 2.62 4.12 -4.44
CA ALA A 190 3.06 3.46 -3.23
C ALA A 190 3.02 1.94 -3.41
N TYR A 191 4.08 1.25 -3.03
CA TYR A 191 3.99 -0.19 -2.78
C TYR A 191 3.01 -0.42 -1.62
N LYS A 192 2.08 -1.36 -1.80
CA LYS A 192 1.02 -1.65 -0.83
C LYS A 192 1.22 -3.01 -0.18
N GLU A 193 1.14 -4.06 -0.98
CA GLU A 193 1.20 -5.45 -0.52
C GLU A 193 1.47 -6.39 -1.71
N VAL A 194 2.05 -7.55 -1.42
CA VAL A 194 1.98 -8.74 -2.27
C VAL A 194 0.82 -9.58 -1.78
N LEU A 195 -0.07 -9.99 -2.70
CA LEU A 195 -1.11 -10.98 -2.40
C LEU A 195 -0.64 -12.36 -2.89
N PHE A 196 -0.53 -13.31 -1.98
CA PHE A 196 -0.15 -14.69 -2.31
C PHE A 196 -1.14 -15.69 -1.73
N LEU A 197 -1.42 -16.74 -2.52
CA LEU A 197 -2.75 -17.35 -2.64
C LEU A 197 -3.83 -16.27 -2.85
N VAL A 198 -4.04 -15.88 -4.12
CA VAL A 198 -4.98 -14.84 -4.49
C VAL A 198 -5.96 -15.33 -5.54
N VAL A 199 -7.23 -14.97 -5.39
CA VAL A 199 -8.30 -15.26 -6.34
C VAL A 199 -8.99 -13.95 -6.73
N PHE A 200 -9.05 -13.69 -8.02
CA PHE A 200 -9.80 -12.57 -8.60
C PHE A 200 -11.10 -13.12 -9.20
N THR A 201 -12.25 -12.69 -8.69
CA THR A 201 -13.58 -13.15 -9.14
C THR A 201 -14.31 -12.11 -9.97
N GLY A 202 -13.84 -10.87 -10.00
CA GLY A 202 -14.35 -9.82 -10.87
C GLY A 202 -13.83 -8.43 -10.49
N LYS A 203 -14.38 -7.41 -11.15
CA LYS A 203 -14.07 -6.01 -10.80
C LYS A 203 -14.42 -5.75 -9.34
N LYS A 204 -13.45 -5.24 -8.59
CA LYS A 204 -13.54 -4.96 -7.14
C LYS A 204 -13.92 -6.17 -6.28
N LYS A 205 -13.66 -7.39 -6.78
CA LYS A 205 -13.95 -8.64 -6.08
C LYS A 205 -12.74 -9.57 -6.18
N TYR A 206 -11.96 -9.62 -5.10
CA TYR A 206 -10.80 -10.48 -4.97
C TYR A 206 -10.49 -10.70 -3.49
N TYR A 207 -9.88 -11.84 -3.18
CA TYR A 207 -9.44 -12.17 -1.83
C TYR A 207 -8.09 -12.89 -1.90
N GLY A 208 -7.30 -12.80 -0.84
CA GLY A 208 -6.00 -13.46 -0.76
C GLY A 208 -5.29 -13.18 0.55
N ILE A 209 -4.07 -13.67 0.72
CA ILE A 209 -3.28 -13.41 1.93
C ILE A 209 -2.34 -12.23 1.66
N PRO A 210 -2.43 -11.12 2.43
CA PRO A 210 -1.59 -9.95 2.21
C PRO A 210 -0.26 -10.06 2.94
N TYR A 211 0.80 -9.68 2.24
CA TYR A 211 2.17 -9.60 2.73
C TYR A 211 2.71 -8.19 2.52
N THR A 212 2.94 -7.47 3.62
CA THR A 212 3.30 -6.04 3.60
C THR A 212 4.76 -5.82 3.96
N ASN A 213 5.26 -6.47 5.02
CA ASN A 213 6.63 -6.28 5.54
C ASN A 213 7.51 -7.52 5.37
N LYS A 214 6.98 -8.70 5.72
CA LYS A 214 7.69 -9.98 5.63
C LYS A 214 6.74 -11.09 5.19
N PRO A 215 7.24 -12.16 4.54
CA PRO A 215 6.48 -13.38 4.35
C PRO A 215 6.07 -13.94 5.72
N ASN A 216 4.77 -13.95 6.02
CA ASN A 216 4.21 -14.57 7.21
C ASN A 216 2.92 -15.32 6.82
N PHE A 217 3.01 -16.65 6.76
CA PHE A 217 1.91 -17.52 6.34
C PHE A 217 0.87 -17.76 7.44
N ASN A 218 1.07 -17.20 8.64
CA ASN A 218 0.06 -17.17 9.71
C ASN A 218 -0.88 -15.96 9.60
N ASN A 219 -0.77 -15.15 8.53
CA ASN A 219 -1.62 -13.99 8.31
C ASN A 219 -3.07 -14.41 8.00
N LYS A 220 -4.03 -13.62 8.49
CA LYS A 220 -5.46 -13.81 8.20
C LYS A 220 -5.76 -13.51 6.72
N LEU A 221 -6.77 -14.19 6.19
CA LEU A 221 -7.28 -13.97 4.83
C LEU A 221 -7.81 -12.52 4.69
N PHE A 222 -7.38 -11.82 3.64
CA PHE A 222 -7.99 -10.57 3.19
C PHE A 222 -9.19 -10.90 2.32
N ILE A 223 -10.38 -10.45 2.74
CA ILE A 223 -11.68 -10.65 2.07
C ILE A 223 -12.19 -9.30 1.59
#